data_AF-A0A7K8CXP1-F1
#
_entry.id   AF-A0A7K8CXP1-F1
#
_cell.length_a   1.000
_cell.length_b   1.000
_cell.length_c   1.000
_cell.angle_alpha   90.00
_cell.angle_beta   90.00
_cell.angle_gamma   90.00
#
_symmetry.space_group_name_H-M   'P 1'
#
loop_
_entity.id
_entity.type
_entity.pdbx_description
1 polymer ?
#
loop_
_entity_poly.entity_id
_entity_poly.type
_entity_poly.pdbx_seq_one_letter_code
_entity_poly.pdbx_strand_id
1 'polypeptide(L)'
;KAVKEGMLEKRSDGLLQLWKKKRCILTEEGLLLIPPRAAKIKELHFSNMKTVDCVERKGKYVYFTVVMAEGKEIDFRCAQEQGWNAAITLQMVQYKNRQAILAVRS
;
A
#
# COMPACT_ATOMS: atom_id res chain seq x y z
N LYS A 1 2.84 -15.39 2.23
CA LYS A 1 4.32 -15.19 2.26
C LYS A 1 4.60 -13.70 2.12
N ALA A 2 5.65 -13.17 2.76
CA ALA A 2 6.03 -11.77 2.60
C ALA A 2 6.82 -11.58 1.28
N VAL A 3 6.42 -10.57 0.51
CA VAL A 3 7.07 -10.14 -0.75
C VAL A 3 8.06 -9.01 -0.45
N LYS A 4 7.71 -8.11 0.48
CA LYS A 4 8.57 -7.04 0.95
C LYS A 4 8.21 -6.67 2.39
N GLU A 5 9.22 -6.38 3.21
CA GLU A 5 9.05 -5.85 4.56
C GLU A 5 9.87 -4.59 4.76
N GLY A 6 9.41 -3.70 5.64
CA GLY A 6 10.17 -2.52 6.03
C GLY A 6 9.32 -1.40 6.58
N MET A 7 9.85 -0.18 6.53
CA MET A 7 9.16 1.02 7.00
C MET A 7 8.56 1.79 5.82
N LEU A 8 7.33 2.28 6.02
CA LEU A 8 6.62 3.15 5.10
C LEU A 8 5.91 4.24 5.91
N GLU A 9 5.92 5.49 5.44
CA GLU A 9 5.25 6.58 6.15
C GLU A 9 3.84 6.78 5.61
N LYS A 10 2.81 6.67 6.46
CA LYS A 10 1.41 6.97 6.11
C LYS A 10 1.05 8.37 6.58
N ARG A 11 0.37 9.16 5.76
CA ARG A 11 -0.27 10.41 6.17
C ARG A 11 -1.42 10.12 7.15
N SER A 12 -1.51 10.87 8.25
CA SER A 12 -2.60 10.74 9.20
C SER A 12 -3.82 11.56 8.77
N ASP A 13 -5.01 11.03 9.02
CA ASP A 13 -6.26 11.64 8.59
C ASP A 13 -6.73 12.79 9.53
N GLY A 14 -5.91 13.19 10.51
CA GLY A 14 -6.21 14.25 11.48
C GLY A 14 -5.80 15.64 11.00
N LEU A 15 -6.17 16.68 11.75
CA LEU A 15 -5.96 18.10 11.41
C LEU A 15 -4.51 18.44 11.00
N LEU A 16 -3.52 17.83 11.65
CA LEU A 16 -2.09 18.11 11.39
C LEU A 16 -1.50 17.36 10.19
N GLN A 17 -2.23 16.42 9.58
CA GLN A 17 -1.80 15.69 8.37
C GLN A 17 -0.36 15.14 8.42
N LEU A 18 0.05 14.63 9.59
CA LEU A 18 1.42 14.19 9.86
C LEU A 18 1.77 12.86 9.17
N TRP A 19 3.02 12.73 8.75
CA TRP A 19 3.59 11.46 8.26
C TRP A 19 4.03 10.58 9.42
N LYS A 20 3.46 9.37 9.52
CA LYS A 20 3.76 8.41 10.59
C LYS A 20 4.39 7.16 10.02
N LYS A 21 5.60 6.82 10.47
CA LYS A 21 6.26 5.56 10.13
C LYS A 21 5.42 4.36 10.59
N LYS A 22 5.25 3.40 9.70
CA LYS A 22 4.55 2.13 9.91
C LYS A 22 5.48 1.01 9.47
N ARG A 23 5.61 -0.02 10.31
CA ARG A 23 6.18 -1.29 9.85
C ARG A 23 5.16 -1.94 8.93
N CYS A 24 5.57 -2.25 7.71
CA CYS A 24 4.69 -2.76 6.68
C CYS A 24 5.20 -4.09 6.14
N ILE A 25 4.26 -4.95 5.77
CA ILE A 25 4.51 -6.23 5.10
C ILE A 25 3.63 -6.26 3.86
N LEU A 26 4.25 -6.31 2.69
CA LEU A 26 3.58 -6.58 1.43
C LEU A 26 3.46 -8.10 1.28
N THR A 27 2.26 -8.59 1.06
CA THR A 27 1.97 -10.00 0.80
C THR A 27 1.42 -10.14 -0.62
N GLU A 28 1.13 -11.37 -1.03
CA GLU A 28 0.47 -11.65 -2.31
C GLU A 28 -0.97 -11.13 -2.38
N GLU A 29 -1.57 -10.85 -1.22
CA GLU A 29 -3.00 -10.53 -1.04
C GLU A 29 -3.23 -9.07 -0.61
N GLY A 30 -2.23 -8.39 -0.05
CA GLY A 30 -2.37 -6.99 0.36
C GLY A 30 -1.16 -6.37 1.03
N LEU A 31 -1.37 -5.19 1.59
CA LEU A 31 -0.40 -4.46 2.41
C LEU A 31 -0.84 -4.43 3.87
N LEU A 32 -0.07 -5.08 4.74
CA LEU A 32 -0.28 -5.07 6.18
C LEU A 32 0.43 -3.86 6.80
N LEU A 33 -0.31 -3.05 7.55
CA LEU A 33 0.20 -1.94 8.36
C LEU A 33 0.24 -2.40 9.83
N ILE A 34 1.44 -2.70 10.32
CA ILE A 34 1.65 -3.18 11.68
C ILE A 34 1.70 -1.99 12.64
N PRO A 35 0.78 -1.90 13.62
CA PRO A 35 0.84 -0.85 14.62
C PRO A 35 2.00 -1.07 15.61
N PRO A 36 2.54 0.00 16.22
CA PRO A 36 3.62 -0.11 17.20
C PRO A 36 3.17 -0.65 18.57
N ARG A 37 1.87 -0.82 18.80
CA ARG A 37 1.28 -1.38 20.05
C ARG A 37 0.28 -2.47 19.66
N ALA A 38 -0.26 -3.20 20.65
CA ALA A 38 -1.25 -4.28 20.48
C ALA A 38 -2.62 -3.87 19.87
N ALA A 39 -2.67 -2.80 19.08
CA ALA A 39 -3.79 -2.49 18.23
C ALA A 39 -3.91 -3.51 17.08
N LYS A 40 -5.10 -3.59 16.50
CA LYS A 40 -5.39 -4.48 15.38
C LYS A 40 -4.52 -4.12 14.17
N ILE A 41 -3.88 -5.13 13.56
CA ILE A 41 -3.21 -5.00 12.27
C ILE A 41 -4.23 -4.52 11.24
N LYS A 42 -3.88 -3.48 10.49
CA LYS A 42 -4.72 -3.02 9.38
C LYS A 42 -4.21 -3.61 8.09
N GLU A 43 -5.03 -4.41 7.44
CA GLU A 43 -4.78 -4.92 6.10
C GLU A 43 -5.46 -4.05 5.06
N LEU A 44 -4.70 -3.61 4.07
CA LEU A 44 -5.24 -3.07 2.83
C LEU A 44 -5.22 -4.22 1.82
N HIS A 45 -6.35 -4.89 1.65
CA HIS A 45 -6.46 -6.06 0.78
C HIS A 45 -6.58 -5.63 -0.69
N PHE A 46 -5.93 -6.35 -1.62
CA PHE A 46 -5.93 -6.00 -3.04
C PHE A 46 -7.30 -6.13 -3.69
N SER A 47 -8.18 -7.01 -3.21
CA SER A 47 -9.58 -7.06 -3.64
C SER A 47 -10.30 -5.72 -3.43
N ASN A 48 -9.87 -4.94 -2.44
CA ASN A 48 -10.48 -3.68 -2.04
C ASN A 48 -9.65 -2.48 -2.51
N MET A 49 -8.52 -2.69 -3.21
CA MET A 49 -7.71 -1.62 -3.79
C MET A 49 -8.11 -1.37 -5.25
N LYS A 50 -8.48 -0.14 -5.55
CA LYS A 50 -8.75 0.31 -6.92
C LYS A 50 -7.45 0.53 -7.67
N THR A 51 -6.56 1.36 -7.15
CA THR A 51 -5.30 1.73 -7.81
C THR A 51 -4.24 2.23 -6.83
N VAL A 52 -2.99 2.29 -7.29
CA VAL A 52 -1.93 3.13 -6.72
C VAL A 52 -1.73 4.29 -7.69
N ASP A 53 -1.95 5.52 -7.21
CA ASP A 53 -1.98 6.73 -8.02
C ASP A 53 -0.96 7.79 -7.52
N CYS A 54 -1.01 8.98 -8.10
CA CYS A 54 -0.26 10.20 -7.79
C CYS A 54 1.17 9.93 -7.31
N VAL A 55 1.97 9.34 -8.19
CA VAL A 55 3.38 9.06 -7.89
C VAL A 55 4.21 10.32 -8.17
N GLU A 56 4.46 11.12 -7.13
CA GLU A 56 5.27 12.33 -7.19
C GLU A 56 6.65 12.09 -6.54
N ARG A 57 7.71 12.59 -7.18
CA ARG A 57 9.07 12.59 -6.61
C ARG A 57 9.42 14.00 -6.16
N LYS A 58 9.70 14.18 -4.87
CA LYS A 58 10.09 15.47 -4.31
C LYS A 58 11.23 15.32 -3.32
N GLY A 59 12.40 15.86 -3.68
CA GLY A 59 13.63 15.67 -2.94
C GLY A 59 13.96 14.18 -2.80
N LYS A 60 14.20 13.72 -1.58
CA LYS A 60 14.52 12.31 -1.29
C LYS A 60 13.32 11.37 -1.21
N TYR A 61 12.09 11.88 -1.35
CA TYR A 61 10.87 11.12 -1.13
C TYR A 61 10.08 10.87 -2.41
N VAL A 62 9.47 9.69 -2.47
CA VAL A 62 8.37 9.36 -3.38
C VAL A 62 7.09 9.43 -2.57
N TYR A 63 6.10 10.15 -3.08
CA TYR A 63 4.74 10.25 -2.56
C TYR A 63 3.82 9.46 -3.48
N PHE A 64 2.85 8.74 -2.91
CA PHE A 64 1.88 7.97 -3.66
C PHE A 64 0.60 7.76 -2.86
N THR A 65 -0.51 7.56 -3.56
CA THR A 65 -1.82 7.37 -2.94
C THR A 65 -2.36 5.99 -3.28
N VAL A 66 -2.77 5.23 -2.26
CA VAL A 66 -3.55 4.00 -2.45
C VAL A 66 -5.02 4.38 -2.40
N VAL A 67 -5.72 4.16 -3.52
CA VAL A 67 -7.16 4.42 -3.64
C VAL A 67 -7.90 3.11 -3.41
N MET A 68 -8.77 3.08 -2.40
CA MET A 68 -9.62 1.94 -2.09
C MET A 68 -10.89 1.94 -2.97
N ALA A 69 -11.54 0.78 -3.11
CA ALA A 69 -12.75 0.61 -3.92
C ALA A 69 -13.90 1.50 -3.43
N GLU A 70 -13.98 1.77 -2.12
CA GLU A 70 -14.93 2.68 -1.48
C GLU A 70 -14.63 4.17 -1.70
N GLY A 71 -13.63 4.51 -2.53
CA GLY A 71 -13.19 5.89 -2.79
C GLY A 71 -12.27 6.47 -1.72
N LYS A 72 -11.99 5.73 -0.64
CA LYS A 72 -11.05 6.15 0.40
C LYS A 72 -9.63 6.23 -0.15
N GLU A 73 -8.98 7.37 0.03
CA GLU A 73 -7.59 7.60 -0.35
C GLU A 73 -6.66 7.51 0.87
N ILE A 74 -5.51 6.87 0.68
CA ILE A 74 -4.50 6.69 1.72
C ILE A 74 -3.14 7.08 1.17
N ASP A 75 -2.62 8.21 1.63
CA ASP A 75 -1.33 8.69 1.16
C ASP A 75 -0.18 8.10 1.94
N PHE A 76 0.86 7.78 1.19
CA PHE A 76 2.11 7.26 1.67
C PHE A 76 3.27 8.07 1.11
N ARG A 77 4.38 8.02 1.83
CA ARG A 77 5.68 8.38 1.29
C ARG A 77 6.77 7.45 1.77
N CYS A 78 7.81 7.31 0.97
CA CYS A 78 9.02 6.56 1.31
C CYS A 78 10.24 7.22 0.68
N ALA A 79 11.42 6.86 1.16
CA ALA A 79 12.65 7.23 0.48
C ALA A 79 12.70 6.56 -0.91
N GLN A 80 13.28 7.25 -1.89
CA GLN A 80 13.20 6.85 -3.30
C GLN A 80 13.74 5.45 -3.59
N GLU A 81 14.81 5.06 -2.91
CA GLU A 81 15.47 3.76 -3.03
C GLU A 81 14.62 2.60 -2.48
N GLN A 82 13.60 2.89 -1.67
CA GLN A 82 12.78 1.83 -1.07
C GLN A 82 11.78 1.21 -2.04
N GLY A 83 11.37 1.94 -3.09
CA GLY A 83 10.55 1.42 -4.19
C GLY A 83 9.18 0.87 -3.78
N TRP A 84 8.59 1.34 -2.68
CA TRP A 84 7.32 0.80 -2.16
C TRP A 84 6.16 0.92 -3.14
N ASN A 85 6.01 2.07 -3.79
CA ASN A 85 4.94 2.28 -4.77
C ASN A 85 5.01 1.25 -5.91
N ALA A 86 6.19 1.03 -6.48
CA ALA A 86 6.38 0.06 -7.57
C ALA A 86 6.10 -1.38 -7.11
N ALA A 87 6.58 -1.75 -5.92
CA ALA A 87 6.34 -3.08 -5.36
C ALA A 87 4.85 -3.35 -5.12
N ILE A 88 4.12 -2.37 -4.54
CA ILE A 88 2.67 -2.49 -4.30
C ILE A 88 1.92 -2.57 -5.62
N THR A 89 2.24 -1.71 -6.60
CA THR A 89 1.61 -1.72 -7.93
C THR A 89 1.79 -3.06 -8.63
N LEU A 90 3.03 -3.58 -8.68
CA LEU A 90 3.32 -4.86 -9.34
C LEU A 90 2.56 -6.01 -8.67
N GLN A 91 2.55 -6.05 -7.34
CA GLN A 91 1.89 -7.11 -6.60
C GLN A 91 0.36 -7.06 -6.75
N MET A 92 -0.22 -5.86 -6.79
CA MET A 92 -1.65 -5.67 -7.06
C MET A 92 -2.02 -6.14 -8.46
N VAL A 93 -1.22 -5.82 -9.49
CA VAL A 93 -1.44 -6.30 -10.86
C VAL A 93 -1.39 -7.82 -10.92
N GLN A 94 -0.38 -8.44 -10.30
CA GLN A 94 -0.29 -9.90 -10.23
C GLN A 94 -1.51 -10.52 -9.56
N TYR A 95 -1.98 -9.96 -8.43
CA TYR A 95 -3.20 -10.42 -7.76
C TYR A 95 -4.41 -10.35 -8.70
N LYS A 96 -4.66 -9.20 -9.33
CA LYS A 96 -5.81 -9.00 -10.23
C LYS A 96 -5.76 -9.94 -11.45
N ASN A 97 -4.57 -10.17 -12.00
CA ASN A 97 -4.40 -11.13 -13.10
C ASN A 97 -4.72 -12.57 -12.66
N ARG A 98 -4.28 -12.99 -11.46
CA ARG A 98 -4.65 -14.32 -10.92
C ARG A 98 -6.17 -14.45 -10.78
N GLN A 99 -6.83 -13.45 -10.21
CA GLN A 99 -8.29 -13.45 -10.05
C GLN A 99 -9.03 -13.50 -11.40
N ALA A 100 -8.57 -12.73 -12.39
CA ALA A 100 -9.15 -12.75 -13.73
C ALA A 100 -9.03 -14.13 -14.40
N ILE A 101 -7.87 -14.78 -14.30
CA ILE A 101 -7.67 -16.14 -14.84
C ILE A 101 -8.60 -17.14 -14.15
N LEU A 102 -8.76 -17.05 -12.83
CA LEU A 102 -9.65 -17.96 -12.09
C LEU A 102 -11.12 -17.76 -12.50
N ALA A 103 -11.56 -16.52 -12.67
CA ALA A 103 -12.94 -16.21 -13.08
C ALA A 103 -13.28 -16.64 -14.52
N VAL A 104 -12.28 -16.79 -15.40
CA VAL A 104 -12.48 -17.28 -16.78
C VAL A 104 -12.49 -18.81 -16.84
N ARG A 105 -11.90 -19.49 -15.84
CA ARG A 105 -11.80 -20.96 -15.80
C ARG A 105 -12.97 -21.62 -15.05
N SER A 106 -13.80 -20.83 -14.37
CA SER A 106 -15.04 -21.23 -13.69
C SER A 106 -16.24 -21.09 -14.62
#